data_AF-A0A2T1CYX6-F1
#
_entry.id   AF-A0A2T1CYX6-F1
#
_cell.length_a   1.000
_cell.length_b   1.000
_cell.length_c   1.000
_cell.angle_alpha   90.00
_cell.angle_beta   90.00
_cell.angle_gamma   90.00
#
_symmetry.space_group_name_H-M   'P 1'
#
loop_
_entity.id
_entity.type
_entity.pdbx_description
1 polymer ?
#
loop_
_entity_poly.entity_id
_entity_poly.type
_entity_poly.pdbx_seq_one_letter_code
_entity_poly.pdbx_strand_id
1 'polypeptide(L)'
;MPYKLIKGEFHIFYPDLPRSGPEPDGDTLKFLPANPRLVEQLHRENPGTSSPDFNNRGMINLRFEGIDALETHFRGTHQNLTWAIAARDAVLQKSGFTNVQFWENSPNKVQSVQPHPLPGYILANTLDGHGRIIAFVYPGTTPLADGLDVWLDVPTLEMSVNAQLLAEGLVYPAFYSTLPIELKDKLAELTVQARTQSLGLWPSATATDALPAKIDNLATLETLVIWPKLFRRLASYFAGGNTHLSNFDTWLRADPKDRDDRILLPNQELGNMHDLIRVEGDRLWMRYPPEEIIILPDNFSGGGSPVVPVPQIREAGVVRIMAALVNPIGVDKDKEIVTLLNTSPQPISLDGWSLKDREARTGEPLTGTLSPGDVKQVRLSTKVQLGNQGDTLTLSDETGQIVDQVSYKAEQGRREGWTLVF
;
A
#
# COMPACT_ATOMS: atom_id res chain seq x y z
N MET A 1 1.44 -11.28 11.50
CA MET A 1 0.98 -12.67 11.27
C MET A 1 2.13 -13.44 10.65
N PRO A 2 2.31 -14.74 10.97
CA PRO A 2 3.32 -15.54 10.29
C PRO A 2 2.99 -15.65 8.80
N TYR A 3 4.03 -15.82 7.99
CA TYR A 3 3.91 -16.18 6.59
C TYR A 3 3.83 -17.69 6.44
N LYS A 4 3.01 -18.16 5.51
CA LYS A 4 2.97 -19.58 5.15
C LYS A 4 4.02 -19.86 4.09
N LEU A 5 4.87 -20.85 4.34
CA LEU A 5 5.78 -21.38 3.34
C LEU A 5 5.00 -22.27 2.37
N ILE A 6 5.03 -21.95 1.08
CA ILE A 6 4.39 -22.75 0.04
C ILE A 6 5.45 -23.12 -0.99
N LYS A 7 5.74 -24.43 -1.13
CA LYS A 7 6.65 -24.96 -2.14
C LYS A 7 5.95 -25.10 -3.48
N GLY A 8 6.72 -25.06 -4.56
CA GLY A 8 6.19 -25.27 -5.89
C GLY A 8 7.24 -25.03 -6.97
N GLU A 9 6.75 -24.62 -8.13
CA GLU A 9 7.57 -24.34 -9.29
C GLU A 9 7.20 -23.00 -9.90
N PHE A 10 8.20 -22.25 -10.37
CA PHE A 10 8.00 -21.07 -11.19
C PHE A 10 7.92 -21.47 -12.66
N HIS A 11 6.95 -20.89 -13.35
CA HIS A 11 6.69 -21.12 -14.77
C HIS A 11 6.70 -19.79 -15.52
N ILE A 12 7.40 -19.75 -16.65
CA ILE A 12 7.40 -18.58 -17.56
C ILE A 12 7.09 -18.98 -19.00
N PHE A 13 6.86 -20.26 -19.26
CA PHE A 13 6.76 -20.80 -20.61
C PHE A 13 5.81 -22.01 -20.65
N TYR A 14 5.01 -22.11 -21.72
CA TYR A 14 4.21 -23.31 -21.99
C TYR A 14 4.74 -23.99 -23.25
N PRO A 15 5.48 -25.12 -23.14
CA PRO A 15 6.10 -25.77 -24.29
C PRO A 15 5.12 -26.18 -25.38
N ASP A 16 3.89 -26.53 -24.99
CA ASP A 16 2.82 -26.94 -25.90
C ASP A 16 2.09 -25.75 -26.54
N LEU A 17 2.12 -24.57 -25.92
CA LEU A 17 1.44 -23.36 -26.39
C LEU A 17 2.30 -22.11 -26.10
N PRO A 18 3.48 -21.96 -26.74
CA PRO A 18 4.46 -20.94 -26.36
C PRO A 18 3.92 -19.51 -26.47
N ARG A 19 3.09 -19.24 -27.47
CA ARG A 19 2.44 -17.92 -27.66
C ARG A 19 1.28 -17.64 -26.70
N SER A 20 0.86 -18.63 -25.91
CA SER A 20 -0.13 -18.47 -24.84
C SER A 20 0.50 -18.64 -23.46
N GLY A 21 1.84 -18.65 -23.40
CA GLY A 21 2.62 -18.69 -22.17
C GLY A 21 2.42 -17.47 -21.27
N PRO A 22 2.90 -17.53 -20.01
CA PRO A 22 2.99 -16.37 -19.13
C PRO A 22 3.78 -15.22 -19.78
N GLU A 23 3.48 -13.99 -19.34
CA GLU A 23 4.21 -12.78 -19.69
C GLU A 23 4.90 -12.26 -18.42
N PRO A 24 6.08 -12.78 -18.04
CA PRO A 24 6.76 -12.30 -16.85
C PRO A 24 7.15 -10.83 -17.01
N ASP A 25 7.02 -10.06 -15.93
CA ASP A 25 7.45 -8.67 -15.80
C ASP A 25 8.39 -8.52 -14.58
N GLY A 26 8.55 -7.30 -14.06
CA GLY A 26 9.52 -7.01 -12.99
C GLY A 26 9.07 -7.32 -11.57
N ASP A 27 7.81 -7.73 -11.37
CA ASP A 27 7.24 -7.98 -10.04
C ASP A 27 6.12 -9.06 -10.02
N THR A 28 6.00 -9.84 -11.10
CA THR A 28 5.11 -10.99 -11.18
C THR A 28 5.79 -12.23 -11.77
N LEU A 29 5.33 -13.41 -11.32
CA LEU A 29 5.68 -14.71 -11.90
C LEU A 29 4.48 -15.64 -11.84
N LYS A 30 4.43 -16.64 -12.73
CA LYS A 30 3.46 -17.73 -12.61
C LYS A 30 4.03 -18.81 -11.69
N PHE A 31 3.19 -19.33 -10.79
CA PHE A 31 3.57 -20.32 -9.78
C PHE A 31 2.61 -21.51 -9.80
N LEU A 32 3.18 -22.72 -9.75
CA LEU A 32 2.45 -23.97 -9.56
C LEU A 32 2.73 -24.48 -8.14
N PRO A 33 1.80 -24.31 -7.18
CA PRO A 33 2.02 -24.80 -5.82
C PRO A 33 2.03 -26.33 -5.79
N ALA A 34 2.93 -26.91 -4.99
CA ALA A 34 2.96 -28.36 -4.75
C ALA A 34 1.69 -28.85 -4.03
N ASN A 35 1.10 -27.99 -3.20
CA ASN A 35 -0.17 -28.22 -2.53
C ASN A 35 -1.10 -26.98 -2.68
N PRO A 36 -2.07 -27.01 -3.61
CA PRO A 36 -2.97 -25.87 -3.84
C PRO A 36 -3.85 -25.53 -2.62
N ARG A 37 -4.09 -26.48 -1.70
CA ARG A 37 -4.87 -26.22 -0.48
C ARG A 37 -4.22 -25.18 0.43
N LEU A 38 -2.89 -25.05 0.39
CA LEU A 38 -2.18 -24.03 1.18
C LEU A 38 -2.51 -22.63 0.68
N VAL A 39 -2.73 -22.47 -0.63
CA VAL A 39 -3.14 -21.21 -1.26
C VAL A 39 -4.59 -20.89 -0.92
N GLU A 40 -5.48 -21.90 -0.97
CA GLU A 40 -6.90 -21.76 -0.60
C GLU A 40 -7.11 -21.30 0.85
N GLN A 41 -6.14 -21.58 1.73
CA GLN A 41 -6.16 -21.22 3.15
C GLN A 41 -5.59 -19.83 3.46
N LEU A 42 -4.99 -19.14 2.47
CA LEU A 42 -4.47 -17.79 2.69
C LEU A 42 -5.58 -16.80 3.00
N HIS A 43 -5.26 -15.79 3.80
CA HIS A 43 -6.18 -14.70 4.09
C HIS A 43 -6.51 -13.93 2.81
N ARG A 44 -7.66 -13.24 2.81
CA ARG A 44 -8.09 -12.42 1.68
C ARG A 44 -8.07 -10.96 2.10
N GLU A 45 -7.45 -10.10 1.29
CA GLU A 45 -7.34 -8.67 1.57
C GLU A 45 -8.72 -8.00 1.73
N ASN A 46 -9.70 -8.37 0.89
CA ASN A 46 -11.08 -7.89 1.01
C ASN A 46 -12.05 -9.06 1.26
N PRO A 47 -12.83 -9.07 2.38
CA PRO A 47 -13.89 -10.04 2.61
C PRO A 47 -14.89 -10.02 1.45
N GLY A 48 -15.03 -11.16 0.76
CA GLY A 48 -15.87 -11.28 -0.45
C GLY A 48 -15.10 -11.30 -1.78
N THR A 49 -13.76 -11.23 -1.77
CA THR A 49 -12.96 -11.44 -2.99
C THR A 49 -13.07 -12.83 -3.56
N SER A 50 -12.76 -12.91 -4.85
CA SER A 50 -12.66 -14.11 -5.66
C SER A 50 -11.85 -15.20 -4.97
N SER A 51 -12.24 -16.45 -5.19
CA SER A 51 -11.40 -17.62 -4.92
C SER A 51 -10.01 -17.45 -5.55
N PRO A 52 -8.98 -18.20 -5.11
CA PRO A 52 -7.68 -18.20 -5.76
C PRO A 52 -7.81 -18.32 -7.28
N ASP A 53 -7.15 -17.44 -8.03
CA ASP A 53 -7.28 -17.36 -9.49
C ASP A 53 -6.37 -18.37 -10.19
N PHE A 54 -6.66 -19.66 -9.95
CA PHE A 54 -6.00 -20.76 -10.63
C PHE A 54 -6.45 -20.83 -12.09
N ASN A 55 -5.49 -20.91 -13.01
CA ASN A 55 -5.80 -21.26 -14.39
C ASN A 55 -6.09 -22.77 -14.54
N ASN A 56 -6.49 -23.17 -15.74
CA ASN A 56 -6.79 -24.57 -16.08
C ASN A 56 -5.60 -25.55 -15.95
N ARG A 57 -4.39 -25.06 -15.70
CA ARG A 57 -3.18 -25.86 -15.44
C ARG A 57 -2.82 -25.89 -13.96
N GLY A 58 -3.67 -25.38 -13.07
CA GLY A 58 -3.43 -25.31 -11.63
C GLY A 58 -2.38 -24.26 -11.22
N MET A 59 -1.98 -23.39 -12.15
CA MET A 59 -1.04 -22.31 -11.90
C MET A 59 -1.75 -21.02 -11.51
N ILE A 60 -1.11 -20.22 -10.67
CA ILE A 60 -1.60 -18.95 -10.14
C ILE A 60 -0.55 -17.84 -10.31
N ASN A 61 -0.99 -16.60 -10.46
CA ASN A 61 -0.06 -15.46 -10.52
C ASN A 61 0.42 -15.08 -9.12
N LEU A 62 1.71 -14.78 -9.02
CA LEU A 62 2.32 -14.09 -7.89
C LEU A 62 2.32 -12.59 -8.14
N ARG A 63 2.09 -11.83 -7.08
CA ARG A 63 2.46 -10.42 -6.96
C ARG A 63 3.54 -10.32 -5.90
N PHE A 64 4.66 -9.72 -6.25
CA PHE A 64 5.77 -9.63 -5.32
C PHE A 64 5.40 -8.61 -4.22
N GLU A 65 5.48 -9.05 -2.96
CA GLU A 65 5.18 -8.21 -1.81
C GLU A 65 6.21 -7.08 -1.65
N GLY A 66 5.71 -5.88 -1.35
CA GLY A 66 6.53 -4.72 -1.01
C GLY A 66 7.16 -3.97 -2.18
N ILE A 67 7.00 -4.45 -3.43
CA ILE A 67 7.59 -3.84 -4.63
C ILE A 67 6.56 -3.59 -5.73
N ASP A 68 6.89 -2.70 -6.66
CA ASP A 68 6.13 -2.38 -7.86
C ASP A 68 7.13 -2.03 -8.97
N ALA A 69 7.14 -2.82 -10.04
CA ALA A 69 8.07 -2.63 -11.16
C ALA A 69 7.51 -1.66 -12.21
N LEU A 70 8.39 -1.04 -13.00
CA LEU A 70 7.92 -0.27 -14.15
C LEU A 70 7.19 -1.19 -15.15
N GLU A 71 6.07 -0.69 -15.69
CA GLU A 71 5.19 -1.48 -16.55
C GLU A 71 5.86 -1.86 -17.90
N THR A 72 5.87 -3.14 -18.24
CA THR A 72 6.24 -3.61 -19.59
C THR A 72 5.04 -3.70 -20.54
N HIS A 73 3.83 -3.90 -20.00
CA HIS A 73 2.59 -4.04 -20.77
C HIS A 73 1.32 -3.82 -19.92
N PHE A 74 1.03 -2.56 -19.58
CA PHE A 74 -0.21 -2.19 -18.90
C PHE A 74 -1.27 -1.74 -19.90
N ARG A 75 -2.34 -2.53 -20.12
CA ARG A 75 -3.48 -2.17 -20.99
C ARG A 75 -3.07 -1.67 -22.40
N GLY A 76 -2.01 -2.24 -22.97
CA GLY A 76 -1.50 -1.86 -24.29
C GLY A 76 -0.54 -0.67 -24.31
N THR A 77 -0.13 -0.15 -23.14
CA THR A 77 0.93 0.85 -22.98
C THR A 77 2.02 0.32 -22.03
N HIS A 78 3.07 1.10 -21.79
CA HIS A 78 4.23 0.73 -20.99
C HIS A 78 4.88 1.95 -20.31
N GLN A 79 5.74 1.73 -19.33
CA GLN A 79 6.66 2.75 -18.83
C GLN A 79 7.99 2.70 -19.59
N ASN A 80 9.00 3.42 -19.07
CA ASN A 80 10.36 3.37 -19.59
C ASN A 80 10.82 1.92 -19.78
N LEU A 81 10.86 1.45 -21.03
CA LEU A 81 11.11 0.04 -21.34
C LEU A 81 12.52 -0.41 -20.96
N THR A 82 13.51 0.48 -20.97
CA THR A 82 14.87 0.14 -20.56
C THR A 82 14.87 -0.40 -19.13
N TRP A 83 14.23 0.31 -18.20
CA TRP A 83 14.19 -0.09 -16.80
C TRP A 83 13.11 -1.14 -16.50
N ALA A 84 11.97 -1.11 -17.19
CA ALA A 84 10.95 -2.15 -17.08
C ALA A 84 11.47 -3.53 -17.51
N ILE A 85 12.22 -3.59 -18.62
CA ILE A 85 12.87 -4.82 -19.10
C ILE A 85 14.02 -5.22 -18.18
N ALA A 86 14.83 -4.28 -17.68
CA ALA A 86 15.90 -4.58 -16.74
C ALA A 86 15.36 -5.26 -15.46
N ALA A 87 14.24 -4.78 -14.91
CA ALA A 87 13.58 -5.40 -13.76
C ALA A 87 13.09 -6.82 -14.07
N ARG A 88 12.41 -7.01 -15.22
CA ARG A 88 11.97 -8.35 -15.69
C ARG A 88 13.16 -9.30 -15.83
N ASP A 89 14.21 -8.89 -16.52
CA ASP A 89 15.37 -9.74 -16.78
C ASP A 89 16.09 -10.10 -15.47
N ALA A 90 16.14 -9.18 -14.49
CA ALA A 90 16.64 -9.46 -13.16
C ALA A 90 15.76 -10.46 -12.38
N VAL A 91 14.43 -10.35 -12.43
CA VAL A 91 13.51 -11.36 -11.86
C VAL A 91 13.82 -12.75 -12.44
N LEU A 92 13.96 -12.84 -13.76
CA LEU A 92 14.23 -14.11 -14.45
C LEU A 92 15.58 -14.69 -14.07
N GLN A 93 16.64 -13.87 -14.10
CA GLN A 93 17.99 -14.28 -13.74
C GLN A 93 18.06 -14.74 -12.28
N LYS A 94 17.51 -13.94 -11.35
CA LYS A 94 17.52 -14.26 -9.91
C LYS A 94 16.70 -15.51 -9.61
N SER A 95 15.61 -15.73 -10.35
CA SER A 95 14.81 -16.95 -10.27
C SER A 95 15.50 -18.18 -10.86
N GLY A 96 16.66 -18.02 -11.50
CA GLY A 96 17.48 -19.08 -12.05
C GLY A 96 17.19 -19.42 -13.50
N PHE A 97 16.28 -18.69 -14.17
CA PHE A 97 16.01 -18.91 -15.59
C PHE A 97 17.19 -18.42 -16.43
N THR A 98 17.62 -19.26 -17.36
CA THR A 98 18.71 -18.95 -18.29
C THR A 98 18.28 -19.18 -19.72
N ASN A 99 19.01 -18.60 -20.66
CA ASN A 99 18.75 -18.75 -22.10
C ASN A 99 17.30 -18.38 -22.48
N VAL A 100 16.73 -17.38 -21.80
CA VAL A 100 15.36 -16.91 -22.08
C VAL A 100 15.40 -16.10 -23.37
N GLN A 101 14.58 -16.48 -24.33
CA GLN A 101 14.36 -15.72 -25.56
C GLN A 101 12.90 -15.27 -25.63
N PHE A 102 12.68 -14.05 -26.11
CA PHE A 102 11.34 -13.51 -26.34
C PHE A 102 11.08 -13.41 -27.84
N TRP A 103 9.80 -13.48 -28.22
CA TRP A 103 9.41 -13.26 -29.61
C TRP A 103 9.61 -11.80 -30.02
N GLU A 104 10.21 -11.57 -31.19
CA GLU A 104 10.42 -10.21 -31.73
C GLU A 104 9.10 -9.43 -31.88
N ASN A 105 8.04 -10.11 -32.34
CA ASN A 105 6.72 -9.50 -32.54
C ASN A 105 5.79 -9.61 -31.32
N SER A 106 6.29 -10.14 -30.19
CA SER A 106 5.55 -10.25 -28.94
C SER A 106 6.55 -10.24 -27.78
N PRO A 107 7.15 -9.08 -27.46
CA PRO A 107 8.38 -8.97 -26.65
C PRO A 107 8.22 -9.34 -25.16
N ASN A 108 6.99 -9.59 -24.71
CA ASN A 108 6.69 -10.09 -23.36
C ASN A 108 6.37 -11.59 -23.35
N LYS A 109 6.22 -12.24 -24.52
CA LYS A 109 6.02 -13.69 -24.64
C LYS A 109 7.34 -14.41 -24.76
N VAL A 110 7.56 -15.38 -23.87
CA VAL A 110 8.73 -16.26 -23.92
C VAL A 110 8.62 -17.21 -25.11
N GLN A 111 9.63 -17.18 -25.99
CA GLN A 111 9.81 -18.08 -27.12
C GLN A 111 10.49 -19.38 -26.70
N SER A 112 11.53 -19.29 -25.88
CA SER A 112 12.29 -20.44 -25.38
C SER A 112 12.94 -20.10 -24.04
N VAL A 113 13.17 -21.14 -23.23
CA VAL A 113 13.86 -21.06 -21.94
C VAL A 113 14.41 -22.43 -21.59
N GLN A 114 15.61 -22.49 -21.00
CA GLN A 114 16.16 -23.72 -20.44
C GLN A 114 17.14 -23.38 -19.31
N PRO A 115 16.97 -23.93 -18.09
CA PRO A 115 15.95 -24.91 -17.67
C PRO A 115 14.56 -24.31 -17.41
N HIS A 116 13.50 -25.13 -17.57
CA HIS A 116 12.12 -24.81 -17.20
C HIS A 116 11.28 -26.08 -17.00
N PRO A 117 10.39 -26.16 -15.99
CA PRO A 117 10.18 -25.17 -14.93
C PRO A 117 11.34 -25.15 -13.91
N LEU A 118 11.30 -24.23 -12.94
CA LEU A 118 12.30 -24.14 -11.88
C LEU A 118 11.66 -24.32 -10.50
N PRO A 119 12.27 -25.11 -9.59
CA PRO A 119 11.77 -25.25 -8.23
C PRO A 119 11.94 -23.96 -7.44
N GLY A 120 11.02 -23.72 -6.53
CA GLY A 120 11.01 -22.56 -5.66
C GLY A 120 10.09 -22.73 -4.47
N TYR A 121 10.10 -21.73 -3.60
CA TYR A 121 9.08 -21.57 -2.58
C TYR A 121 8.76 -20.09 -2.41
N ILE A 122 7.59 -19.84 -1.83
CA ILE A 122 7.13 -18.51 -1.49
C ILE A 122 6.81 -18.43 0.00
N LEU A 123 6.96 -17.24 0.56
CA LEU A 123 6.39 -16.89 1.86
C LEU A 123 5.22 -15.96 1.60
N ALA A 124 4.01 -16.41 1.92
CA ALA A 124 2.77 -15.69 1.63
C ALA A 124 1.79 -15.79 2.79
N ASN A 125 1.00 -14.74 3.02
CA ASN A 125 -0.08 -14.77 4.02
C ASN A 125 -1.44 -14.30 3.46
N THR A 126 -1.45 -13.70 2.26
CA THR A 126 -2.61 -12.99 1.73
C THR A 126 -2.78 -13.19 0.22
N LEU A 127 -4.03 -13.23 -0.23
CA LEU A 127 -4.45 -13.06 -1.61
C LEU A 127 -4.94 -11.63 -1.85
N ASP A 128 -4.54 -11.04 -2.97
CA ASP A 128 -5.02 -9.72 -3.37
C ASP A 128 -6.49 -9.73 -3.83
N GLY A 129 -7.02 -8.54 -4.12
CA GLY A 129 -8.38 -8.37 -4.63
C GLY A 129 -8.73 -9.17 -5.90
N HIS A 130 -7.74 -9.62 -6.67
CA HIS A 130 -7.90 -10.40 -7.89
C HIS A 130 -7.64 -11.90 -7.69
N GLY A 131 -7.39 -12.35 -6.46
CA GLY A 131 -7.10 -13.75 -6.17
C GLY A 131 -5.67 -14.17 -6.52
N ARG A 132 -4.74 -13.23 -6.70
CA ARG A 132 -3.30 -13.49 -6.87
C ARG A 132 -2.62 -13.62 -5.52
N ILE A 133 -1.54 -14.39 -5.43
CA ILE A 133 -0.79 -14.54 -4.18
C ILE A 133 0.13 -13.34 -3.99
N ILE A 134 0.05 -12.66 -2.85
CA ILE A 134 1.04 -11.66 -2.43
C ILE A 134 2.16 -12.41 -1.70
N ALA A 135 3.39 -12.31 -2.19
CA ALA A 135 4.48 -13.17 -1.71
C ALA A 135 5.88 -12.56 -1.77
N PHE A 136 6.74 -13.01 -0.84
CA PHE A 136 8.19 -13.01 -1.01
C PHE A 136 8.64 -14.28 -1.74
N VAL A 137 9.49 -14.11 -2.76
CA VAL A 137 9.88 -15.16 -3.70
C VAL A 137 11.28 -15.69 -3.41
N TYR A 138 11.42 -17.01 -3.32
CA TYR A 138 12.67 -17.72 -3.03
C TYR A 138 12.96 -18.81 -4.07
N PRO A 139 13.94 -18.61 -4.95
CA PRO A 139 14.38 -19.61 -5.93
C PRO A 139 15.06 -20.81 -5.28
N GLY A 140 14.91 -21.99 -5.87
CA GLY A 140 15.56 -23.21 -5.40
C GLY A 140 14.76 -23.98 -4.35
N THR A 141 15.46 -24.77 -3.54
CA THR A 141 14.83 -25.67 -2.57
C THR A 141 15.13 -25.25 -1.14
N THR A 142 14.26 -25.66 -0.22
CA THR A 142 14.40 -25.40 1.21
C THR A 142 14.16 -26.68 2.02
N PRO A 143 14.92 -26.90 3.12
CA PRO A 143 14.69 -28.02 4.02
C PRO A 143 13.42 -27.86 4.87
N LEU A 144 12.87 -26.64 4.97
CA LEU A 144 11.65 -26.37 5.72
C LEU A 144 10.45 -27.15 5.15
N ALA A 145 9.51 -27.56 5.98
CA ALA A 145 8.32 -28.29 5.54
C ALA A 145 7.37 -27.39 4.74
N ASP A 146 6.72 -27.96 3.71
CA ASP A 146 5.65 -27.26 2.98
C ASP A 146 4.45 -27.00 3.92
N GLY A 147 3.92 -25.78 3.90
CA GLY A 147 2.85 -25.32 4.80
C GLY A 147 3.29 -24.82 6.17
N LEU A 148 4.60 -24.81 6.48
CA LEU A 148 5.14 -24.29 7.73
C LEU A 148 4.80 -22.80 7.90
N ASP A 149 4.36 -22.41 9.08
CA ASP A 149 4.23 -21.00 9.46
C ASP A 149 5.60 -20.45 9.88
N VAL A 150 6.04 -19.38 9.21
CA VAL A 150 7.35 -18.75 9.31
C VAL A 150 7.18 -17.32 9.79
N TRP A 151 7.86 -16.97 10.87
CA TRP A 151 8.06 -15.57 11.24
C TRP A 151 9.24 -15.04 10.43
N LEU A 152 8.94 -14.29 9.38
CA LEU A 152 9.95 -13.77 8.47
C LEU A 152 10.78 -12.70 9.19
N ASP A 153 12.07 -12.96 9.35
CA ASP A 153 13.05 -12.02 9.89
C ASP A 153 13.75 -11.24 8.76
N VAL A 154 14.49 -10.19 9.13
CA VAL A 154 15.21 -9.34 8.18
C VAL A 154 16.24 -10.11 7.35
N PRO A 155 17.11 -10.98 7.92
CA PRO A 155 18.05 -11.75 7.10
C PRO A 155 17.37 -12.65 6.06
N THR A 156 16.24 -13.27 6.42
CA THR A 156 15.47 -14.09 5.47
C THR A 156 14.73 -13.24 4.45
N LEU A 157 14.26 -12.04 4.82
CA LEU A 157 13.68 -11.07 3.87
C LEU A 157 14.72 -10.66 2.82
N GLU A 158 15.93 -10.33 3.22
CA GLU A 158 17.01 -9.86 2.32
C GLU A 158 17.42 -10.92 1.27
N MET A 159 17.21 -12.21 1.57
CA MET A 159 17.41 -13.29 0.60
C MET A 159 16.34 -13.35 -0.50
N SER A 160 15.17 -12.74 -0.31
CA SER A 160 14.09 -12.77 -1.30
C SER A 160 14.48 -12.03 -2.59
N VAL A 161 13.92 -12.47 -3.72
CA VAL A 161 14.08 -11.74 -5.00
C VAL A 161 13.56 -10.30 -4.84
N ASN A 162 12.49 -10.10 -4.09
CA ASN A 162 11.86 -8.80 -3.83
C ASN A 162 12.86 -7.79 -3.24
N ALA A 163 13.51 -8.16 -2.13
CA ALA A 163 14.46 -7.29 -1.44
C ALA A 163 15.70 -7.02 -2.30
N GLN A 164 16.18 -8.01 -3.05
CA GLN A 164 17.32 -7.83 -3.95
C GLN A 164 17.03 -6.85 -5.09
N LEU A 165 15.82 -6.87 -5.65
CA LEU A 165 15.43 -5.91 -6.70
C LEU A 165 15.39 -4.46 -6.17
N LEU A 166 14.92 -4.26 -4.94
CA LEU A 166 14.98 -2.94 -4.28
C LEU A 166 16.42 -2.51 -4.02
N ALA A 167 17.27 -3.40 -3.50
CA ALA A 167 18.68 -3.12 -3.25
C ALA A 167 19.45 -2.74 -4.51
N GLU A 168 19.08 -3.31 -5.66
CA GLU A 168 19.66 -3.00 -6.98
C GLU A 168 19.04 -1.76 -7.64
N GLY A 169 18.00 -1.18 -7.04
CA GLY A 169 17.29 -0.02 -7.58
C GLY A 169 16.55 -0.32 -8.89
N LEU A 170 16.02 -1.54 -9.05
CA LEU A 170 15.31 -1.94 -10.27
C LEU A 170 13.78 -1.80 -10.17
N VAL A 171 13.25 -1.58 -8.97
CA VAL A 171 11.82 -1.47 -8.68
C VAL A 171 11.56 -0.34 -7.69
N TYR A 172 10.32 0.16 -7.68
CA TYR A 172 9.86 1.06 -6.62
C TYR A 172 9.31 0.26 -5.43
N PRO A 173 9.34 0.81 -4.21
CA PRO A 173 8.61 0.24 -3.09
C PRO A 173 7.09 0.44 -3.27
N ALA A 174 6.32 -0.52 -2.80
CA ALA A 174 4.86 -0.42 -2.69
C ALA A 174 4.39 -1.18 -1.46
N PHE A 175 4.26 -0.45 -0.36
CA PHE A 175 3.92 -1.02 0.94
C PHE A 175 2.42 -0.99 1.17
N TYR A 176 1.86 -2.12 1.58
CA TYR A 176 0.47 -2.24 1.99
C TYR A 176 0.39 -2.39 3.51
N SER A 177 -0.74 -2.02 4.10
CA SER A 177 -0.96 -2.08 5.55
C SER A 177 -0.76 -3.47 6.19
N THR A 178 -0.75 -4.54 5.39
CA THR A 178 -0.52 -5.92 5.86
C THR A 178 0.95 -6.28 6.04
N LEU A 179 1.88 -5.49 5.48
CA LEU A 179 3.32 -5.72 5.58
C LEU A 179 3.82 -5.39 7.01
N PRO A 180 4.47 -6.33 7.73
CA PRO A 180 5.01 -6.05 9.05
C PRO A 180 5.97 -4.87 9.05
N ILE A 181 5.87 -4.02 10.09
CA ILE A 181 6.60 -2.75 10.17
C ILE A 181 8.12 -2.92 10.03
N GLU A 182 8.70 -3.94 10.68
CA GLU A 182 10.14 -4.22 10.62
C GLU A 182 10.61 -4.57 9.19
N LEU A 183 9.80 -5.34 8.45
CA LEU A 183 10.09 -5.68 7.07
C LEU A 183 9.93 -4.46 6.15
N LYS A 184 8.88 -3.66 6.36
CA LYS A 184 8.66 -2.40 5.65
C LYS A 184 9.85 -1.45 5.84
N ASP A 185 10.30 -1.25 7.07
CA ASP A 185 11.41 -0.34 7.40
C ASP A 185 12.70 -0.82 6.72
N LYS A 186 12.96 -2.13 6.69
CA LYS A 186 14.10 -2.68 5.96
C LYS A 186 14.00 -2.46 4.45
N LEU A 187 12.83 -2.69 3.83
CA LEU A 187 12.65 -2.45 2.40
C LEU A 187 12.75 -0.96 2.04
N ALA A 188 12.27 -0.07 2.92
CA ALA A 188 12.43 1.37 2.79
C ALA A 188 13.91 1.77 2.87
N GLU A 189 14.67 1.17 3.81
CA GLU A 189 16.11 1.37 3.93
C GLU A 189 16.84 0.99 2.62
N LEU A 190 16.54 -0.19 2.04
CA LEU A 190 17.13 -0.62 0.77
C LEU A 190 16.82 0.34 -0.38
N THR A 191 15.58 0.84 -0.43
CA THR A 191 15.15 1.85 -1.42
C THR A 191 15.98 3.11 -1.32
N VAL A 192 16.09 3.67 -0.10
CA VAL A 192 16.84 4.91 0.15
C VAL A 192 18.31 4.72 -0.20
N GLN A 193 18.91 3.58 0.19
CA GLN A 193 20.30 3.27 -0.14
C GLN A 193 20.53 3.21 -1.65
N ALA A 194 19.72 2.47 -2.40
CA ALA A 194 19.84 2.36 -3.85
C ALA A 194 19.70 3.72 -4.53
N ARG A 195 18.77 4.56 -4.07
CA ARG A 195 18.57 5.91 -4.59
C ARG A 195 19.74 6.84 -4.28
N THR A 196 20.25 6.85 -3.04
CA THR A 196 21.42 7.67 -2.66
C THR A 196 22.67 7.25 -3.41
N GLN A 197 22.82 5.96 -3.71
CA GLN A 197 23.93 5.41 -4.49
C GLN A 197 23.73 5.55 -6.01
N SER A 198 22.62 6.14 -6.47
CA SER A 198 22.33 6.33 -7.90
C SER A 198 22.31 5.00 -8.69
N LEU A 199 21.79 3.94 -8.07
CA LEU A 199 21.68 2.61 -8.70
C LEU A 199 20.43 2.50 -9.56
N GLY A 200 20.49 1.62 -10.56
CA GLY A 200 19.35 1.23 -11.39
C GLY A 200 18.56 2.41 -11.96
N LEU A 201 17.25 2.42 -11.73
CA LEU A 201 16.32 3.41 -12.28
C LEU A 201 16.44 4.80 -11.65
N TRP A 202 17.05 4.92 -10.46
CA TRP A 202 17.00 6.14 -9.65
C TRP A 202 17.58 7.40 -10.30
N PRO A 203 18.68 7.35 -11.08
CA PRO A 203 19.19 8.52 -11.80
C PRO A 203 18.21 9.06 -12.86
N SER A 204 17.28 8.22 -13.32
CA SER A 204 16.25 8.58 -14.31
C SER A 204 14.91 8.96 -13.67
N ALA A 205 14.76 8.78 -12.35
CA ALA A 205 13.50 8.97 -11.64
C ALA A 205 13.05 10.44 -11.66
N THR A 206 11.78 10.65 -11.96
CA THR A 206 11.09 11.96 -11.96
C THR A 206 9.81 11.86 -11.13
N ALA A 207 9.03 12.93 -11.06
CA ALA A 207 7.89 13.06 -10.14
C ALA A 207 8.28 12.86 -8.67
N THR A 208 9.47 13.32 -8.29
CA THR A 208 9.90 13.40 -6.89
C THR A 208 9.48 14.75 -6.29
N ASP A 209 9.76 14.95 -5.00
CA ASP A 209 9.56 16.24 -4.33
C ASP A 209 10.42 17.36 -4.94
N ALA A 210 11.63 17.02 -5.38
CA ALA A 210 12.61 17.94 -5.96
C ALA A 210 12.52 18.07 -7.49
N LEU A 211 12.20 16.98 -8.21
CA LEU A 211 12.24 16.93 -9.68
C LEU A 211 10.87 16.59 -10.28
N PRO A 212 10.19 17.53 -10.95
CA PRO A 212 8.92 17.24 -11.59
C PRO A 212 9.08 16.28 -12.77
N ALA A 213 8.05 15.46 -12.97
CA ALA A 213 7.78 14.87 -14.28
C ALA A 213 7.07 15.89 -15.17
N LYS A 214 7.52 16.07 -16.42
CA LYS A 214 6.80 16.86 -17.43
C LYS A 214 5.95 15.91 -18.27
N ILE A 215 4.63 16.09 -18.26
CA ILE A 215 3.66 15.15 -18.84
C ILE A 215 2.55 15.92 -19.55
N ASP A 216 2.54 15.87 -20.88
CA ASP A 216 1.53 16.52 -21.73
C ASP A 216 0.62 15.49 -22.44
N ASN A 217 1.13 14.28 -22.68
CA ASN A 217 0.41 13.19 -23.31
C ASN A 217 0.97 11.81 -22.89
N LEU A 218 0.31 10.74 -23.37
CA LEU A 218 0.70 9.36 -23.10
C LEU A 218 2.12 9.03 -23.60
N ALA A 219 2.49 9.47 -24.81
CA ALA A 219 3.81 9.18 -25.38
C ALA A 219 4.94 9.74 -24.50
N THR A 220 4.77 10.93 -23.93
CA THR A 220 5.71 11.47 -22.94
C THR A 220 5.73 10.61 -21.68
N LEU A 221 4.56 10.26 -21.13
CA LEU A 221 4.43 9.41 -19.94
C LEU A 221 5.14 8.06 -20.07
N GLU A 222 5.06 7.42 -21.24
CA GLU A 222 5.68 6.13 -21.56
C GLU A 222 7.22 6.16 -21.47
N THR A 223 7.84 7.33 -21.52
CA THR A 223 9.29 7.49 -21.40
C THR A 223 9.78 7.65 -19.96
N LEU A 224 8.87 7.95 -19.02
CA LEU A 224 9.23 8.38 -17.69
C LEU A 224 9.46 7.22 -16.72
N VAL A 225 10.39 7.46 -15.80
CA VAL A 225 10.60 6.65 -14.60
C VAL A 225 9.89 7.37 -13.46
N ILE A 226 8.67 6.94 -13.17
CA ILE A 226 7.84 7.41 -12.04
C ILE A 226 7.26 6.20 -11.32
N TRP A 227 6.73 6.41 -10.12
CA TRP A 227 6.08 5.36 -9.34
C TRP A 227 4.98 4.64 -10.15
N PRO A 228 5.01 3.30 -10.31
CA PRO A 228 4.11 2.60 -11.24
C PRO A 228 2.63 2.72 -10.88
N LYS A 229 2.30 2.76 -9.58
CA LYS A 229 0.91 2.99 -9.15
C LYS A 229 0.35 4.33 -9.64
N LEU A 230 1.16 5.39 -9.64
CA LEU A 230 0.81 6.69 -10.22
C LEU A 230 0.76 6.63 -11.76
N PHE A 231 1.72 5.95 -12.39
CA PHE A 231 1.71 5.74 -13.85
C PHE A 231 0.40 5.11 -14.32
N ARG A 232 -0.08 4.05 -13.66
CA ARG A 232 -1.33 3.37 -14.04
C ARG A 232 -2.55 4.30 -14.02
N ARG A 233 -2.58 5.29 -13.11
CA ARG A 233 -3.64 6.33 -13.07
C ARG A 233 -3.50 7.31 -14.23
N LEU A 234 -2.30 7.83 -14.47
CA LEU A 234 -2.03 8.75 -15.57
C LEU A 234 -2.29 8.10 -16.94
N ALA A 235 -1.84 6.87 -17.14
CA ALA A 235 -2.08 6.09 -18.35
C ALA A 235 -3.58 5.91 -18.61
N SER A 236 -4.36 5.56 -17.57
CA SER A 236 -5.82 5.45 -17.66
C SER A 236 -6.50 6.79 -17.94
N TYR A 237 -5.98 7.88 -17.36
CA TYR A 237 -6.47 9.24 -17.61
C TYR A 237 -6.27 9.67 -19.08
N PHE A 238 -5.08 9.46 -19.65
CA PHE A 238 -4.81 9.76 -21.06
C PHE A 238 -5.55 8.83 -22.02
N ALA A 239 -5.67 7.53 -21.70
CA ALA A 239 -6.46 6.59 -22.49
C ALA A 239 -7.96 6.97 -22.54
N GLY A 240 -8.45 7.70 -21.53
CA GLY A 240 -9.79 8.30 -21.51
C GLY A 240 -9.97 9.50 -22.44
N GLY A 241 -8.97 9.87 -23.24
CA GLY A 241 -9.03 10.99 -24.20
C GLY A 241 -8.65 12.35 -23.62
N ASN A 242 -8.21 12.41 -22.36
CA ASN A 242 -7.70 13.65 -21.77
C ASN A 242 -6.33 13.99 -22.35
N THR A 243 -6.01 15.28 -22.38
CA THR A 243 -4.67 15.81 -22.68
C THR A 243 -4.28 16.78 -21.57
N HIS A 244 -2.98 16.98 -21.33
CA HIS A 244 -2.47 17.81 -20.23
C HIS A 244 -2.94 17.34 -18.84
N LEU A 245 -2.38 17.90 -17.77
CA LEU A 245 -2.69 17.48 -16.39
C LEU A 245 -3.77 18.32 -15.69
N SER A 246 -4.33 19.34 -16.35
CA SER A 246 -5.22 20.32 -15.73
C SER A 246 -6.46 19.71 -15.06
N ASN A 247 -6.97 18.59 -15.58
CA ASN A 247 -8.14 17.89 -15.04
C ASN A 247 -7.80 16.64 -14.24
N PHE A 248 -6.51 16.32 -14.04
CA PHE A 248 -6.09 15.05 -13.45
C PHE A 248 -6.55 14.91 -11.98
N ASP A 249 -6.40 15.96 -11.16
CA ASP A 249 -6.87 15.96 -9.76
C ASP A 249 -8.39 15.74 -9.67
N THR A 250 -9.18 16.50 -10.45
CA THR A 250 -10.63 16.33 -10.53
C THR A 250 -11.01 14.91 -10.99
N TRP A 251 -10.27 14.35 -11.95
CA TRP A 251 -10.51 13.01 -12.48
C TRP A 251 -10.22 11.90 -11.47
N LEU A 252 -9.19 12.05 -10.63
CA LEU A 252 -8.91 11.15 -9.51
C LEU A 252 -10.08 11.17 -8.53
N ARG A 253 -10.43 12.36 -8.02
CA ARG A 253 -11.47 12.56 -6.99
C ARG A 253 -12.87 12.10 -7.43
N ALA A 254 -13.12 12.02 -8.73
CA ALA A 254 -14.38 11.54 -9.27
C ALA A 254 -14.63 10.05 -8.99
N ASP A 255 -13.60 9.29 -8.62
CA ASP A 255 -13.70 7.86 -8.31
C ASP A 255 -12.77 7.50 -7.12
N PRO A 256 -13.24 7.74 -5.89
CA PRO A 256 -12.49 7.52 -4.65
C PRO A 256 -12.06 6.07 -4.38
N LYS A 257 -12.59 5.13 -5.16
CA LYS A 257 -12.31 3.70 -5.00
C LYS A 257 -11.25 3.25 -6.01
N ASP A 258 -11.53 3.42 -7.31
CA ASP A 258 -10.71 2.77 -8.33
C ASP A 258 -9.59 3.68 -8.87
N ARG A 259 -9.63 4.99 -8.60
CA ARG A 259 -8.66 5.97 -9.11
C ARG A 259 -7.84 6.66 -8.02
N ASP A 260 -8.47 6.94 -6.89
CA ASP A 260 -7.90 7.80 -5.85
C ASP A 260 -7.61 6.99 -4.58
N ASP A 261 -6.64 6.06 -4.70
CA ASP A 261 -6.33 5.06 -3.69
C ASP A 261 -6.20 5.64 -2.29
N ARG A 262 -6.78 4.97 -1.29
CA ARG A 262 -6.56 5.31 0.12
C ARG A 262 -5.14 4.97 0.54
N ILE A 263 -4.57 5.87 1.32
CA ILE A 263 -3.19 5.75 1.80
C ILE A 263 -3.05 6.26 3.24
N LEU A 264 -1.99 5.81 3.91
CA LEU A 264 -1.44 6.46 5.08
C LEU A 264 -0.25 7.31 4.64
N LEU A 265 -0.28 8.59 4.99
CA LEU A 265 0.79 9.55 4.77
C LEU A 265 1.91 9.37 5.82
N PRO A 266 3.10 9.97 5.61
CA PRO A 266 4.23 9.80 6.54
C PRO A 266 3.94 10.35 7.95
N ASN A 267 3.05 11.34 8.05
CA ASN A 267 2.54 11.89 9.29
C ASN A 267 1.43 11.03 9.95
N GLN A 268 1.18 9.84 9.42
CA GLN A 268 0.13 8.90 9.85
C GLN A 268 -1.30 9.41 9.62
N GLU A 269 -1.48 10.47 8.84
CA GLU A 269 -2.81 10.89 8.43
C GLU A 269 -3.33 9.99 7.32
N LEU A 270 -4.62 9.67 7.38
CA LEU A 270 -5.32 9.07 6.25
C LEU A 270 -5.45 10.11 5.14
N GLY A 271 -5.03 9.72 3.95
CA GLY A 271 -5.18 10.51 2.74
C GLY A 271 -5.57 9.64 1.55
N ASN A 272 -5.51 10.25 0.38
CA ASN A 272 -5.73 9.61 -0.89
C ASN A 272 -4.61 9.92 -1.89
N MET A 273 -4.62 9.28 -3.06
CA MET A 273 -3.59 9.52 -4.08
C MET A 273 -3.50 10.98 -4.52
N HIS A 274 -4.63 11.71 -4.57
CA HIS A 274 -4.59 13.14 -4.89
C HIS A 274 -3.78 13.97 -3.87
N ASP A 275 -3.71 13.53 -2.61
CA ASP A 275 -2.94 14.21 -1.57
C ASP A 275 -1.44 13.99 -1.74
N LEU A 276 -1.03 12.93 -2.46
CA LEU A 276 0.36 12.67 -2.77
C LEU A 276 0.92 13.53 -3.87
N ILE A 277 0.08 14.18 -4.67
CA ILE A 277 0.53 14.85 -5.89
C ILE A 277 0.40 16.37 -5.79
N ARG A 278 1.27 17.05 -6.54
CA ARG A 278 1.13 18.47 -6.88
C ARG A 278 1.25 18.58 -8.40
N VAL A 279 0.30 19.28 -9.01
CA VAL A 279 0.29 19.54 -10.45
C VAL A 279 0.36 21.04 -10.69
N GLU A 280 1.28 21.48 -11.54
CA GLU A 280 1.40 22.87 -12.01
C GLU A 280 1.59 22.87 -13.53
N GLY A 281 0.53 23.20 -14.28
CA GLY A 281 0.51 23.01 -15.73
C GLY A 281 0.71 21.54 -16.09
N ASP A 282 1.69 21.25 -16.96
CA ASP A 282 2.07 19.88 -17.35
C ASP A 282 3.21 19.31 -16.49
N ARG A 283 3.42 19.84 -15.28
CA ARG A 283 4.43 19.34 -14.34
C ARG A 283 3.77 18.69 -13.14
N LEU A 284 4.25 17.51 -12.76
CA LEU A 284 3.76 16.74 -11.63
C LEU A 284 4.90 16.40 -10.67
N TRP A 285 4.67 16.60 -9.37
CA TRP A 285 5.52 16.17 -8.27
C TRP A 285 4.76 15.19 -7.39
N MET A 286 5.46 14.23 -6.79
CA MET A 286 5.00 13.58 -5.56
C MET A 286 5.50 14.38 -4.35
N ARG A 287 4.63 14.59 -3.37
CA ARG A 287 4.93 15.33 -2.13
C ARG A 287 5.73 14.50 -1.14
N TYR A 288 5.59 13.19 -1.23
CA TYR A 288 6.24 12.22 -0.37
C TYR A 288 6.83 11.11 -1.23
N PRO A 289 7.98 10.55 -0.85
CA PRO A 289 8.57 9.46 -1.58
C PRO A 289 7.78 8.15 -1.35
N PRO A 290 7.75 7.23 -2.34
CA PRO A 290 6.97 5.98 -2.26
C PRO A 290 7.23 5.12 -1.02
N GLU A 291 8.44 5.07 -0.49
CA GLU A 291 8.80 4.27 0.70
C GLU A 291 8.20 4.81 2.03
N GLU A 292 7.70 6.04 2.06
CA GLU A 292 7.07 6.61 3.25
C GLU A 292 5.53 6.47 3.24
N ILE A 293 4.98 5.89 2.17
CA ILE A 293 3.53 5.79 1.94
C ILE A 293 3.08 4.35 2.20
N ILE A 294 1.94 4.19 2.89
CA ILE A 294 1.29 2.89 3.03
C ILE A 294 -0.01 2.90 2.24
N ILE A 295 -0.16 1.97 1.30
CA ILE A 295 -1.38 1.75 0.54
C ILE A 295 -2.37 0.97 1.41
N LEU A 296 -3.61 1.46 1.45
CA LEU A 296 -4.69 0.85 2.21
C LEU A 296 -5.63 0.10 1.25
N PRO A 297 -6.22 -1.02 1.69
CA PRO A 297 -7.20 -1.74 0.88
C PRO A 297 -8.50 -0.92 0.71
N ASP A 298 -9.22 -1.16 -0.38
CA ASP A 298 -10.46 -0.42 -0.72
C ASP A 298 -11.53 -0.50 0.39
N ASN A 299 -11.57 -1.61 1.11
CA ASN A 299 -12.50 -1.87 2.20
C ASN A 299 -12.01 -1.36 3.56
N PHE A 300 -10.94 -0.56 3.62
CA PHE A 300 -10.42 -0.01 4.87
C PHE A 300 -11.46 0.94 5.49
N SER A 301 -12.45 0.38 6.17
CA SER A 301 -13.22 1.04 7.22
C SER A 301 -12.31 1.08 8.43
N GLY A 302 -12.02 2.26 8.99
CA GLY A 302 -11.13 2.45 10.14
C GLY A 302 -11.61 1.74 11.42
N GLY A 303 -11.66 0.41 11.44
CA GLY A 303 -12.20 -0.38 12.54
C GLY A 303 -12.34 -1.85 12.17
N GLY A 304 -11.38 -2.65 12.62
CA GLY A 304 -11.45 -4.12 12.59
C GLY A 304 -10.07 -4.76 12.76
N SER A 305 -9.53 -4.79 13.98
CA SER A 305 -8.25 -5.45 14.27
C SER A 305 -8.37 -6.98 14.07
N PRO A 306 -7.41 -7.64 13.38
CA PRO A 306 -7.25 -9.08 13.46
C PRO A 306 -6.82 -9.48 14.88
N VAL A 307 -7.47 -10.49 15.45
CA VAL A 307 -7.10 -11.06 16.76
C VAL A 307 -5.83 -11.91 16.61
N VAL A 308 -4.75 -11.54 17.30
CA VAL A 308 -3.57 -12.40 17.54
C VAL A 308 -3.12 -12.22 19.01
N PRO A 309 -2.66 -13.28 19.72
CA PRO A 309 -2.51 -13.27 21.18
C PRO A 309 -1.33 -12.42 21.70
N VAL A 310 -1.57 -11.84 22.88
CA VAL A 310 -0.77 -10.85 23.63
C VAL A 310 0.53 -11.43 24.22
N PRO A 311 1.65 -10.68 24.14
CA PRO A 311 2.21 -10.00 25.33
C PRO A 311 2.30 -8.46 25.19
N GLN A 312 2.07 -7.76 26.30
CA GLN A 312 1.73 -6.32 26.41
C GLN A 312 2.77 -5.29 25.90
N ILE A 313 2.35 -4.45 24.95
CA ILE A 313 2.68 -3.00 24.81
C ILE A 313 1.38 -2.31 24.33
N ARG A 314 1.05 -1.14 24.88
CA ARG A 314 -0.26 -0.47 24.75
C ARG A 314 -0.65 -0.22 23.28
N GLU A 315 -1.79 -0.78 22.85
CA GLU A 315 -2.27 -0.72 21.45
C GLU A 315 -2.93 0.62 21.11
N ALA A 316 -2.81 1.06 19.84
CA ALA A 316 -3.71 2.05 19.27
C ALA A 316 -5.17 1.56 19.37
N GLY A 317 -6.12 2.44 19.69
CA GLY A 317 -7.54 2.12 19.80
C GLY A 317 -8.05 1.72 21.19
N VAL A 318 -7.21 1.81 22.24
CA VAL A 318 -7.62 1.58 23.65
C VAL A 318 -8.50 2.68 24.22
N VAL A 319 -8.40 3.90 23.68
CA VAL A 319 -9.37 4.98 23.92
C VAL A 319 -9.94 5.38 22.58
N ARG A 320 -11.27 5.40 22.46
CA ARG A 320 -11.99 5.66 21.22
C ARG A 320 -12.76 6.98 21.26
N ILE A 321 -12.80 7.69 20.15
CA ILE A 321 -13.64 8.86 19.91
C ILE A 321 -15.01 8.36 19.47
N MET A 322 -15.95 8.32 20.41
CA MET A 322 -17.28 7.76 20.16
C MET A 322 -18.22 8.76 19.50
N ALA A 323 -18.08 10.04 19.84
CA ALA A 323 -19.02 11.06 19.42
C ALA A 323 -18.45 12.47 19.50
N ALA A 324 -18.98 13.40 18.69
CA ALA A 324 -18.64 14.81 18.75
C ALA A 324 -19.86 15.72 18.50
N LEU A 325 -20.04 16.74 19.33
CA LEU A 325 -20.94 17.87 19.07
C LEU A 325 -20.15 18.95 18.34
N VAL A 326 -20.24 18.96 17.01
CA VAL A 326 -19.41 19.81 16.14
C VAL A 326 -20.08 21.15 15.82
N ASN A 327 -21.41 21.18 15.71
CA ASN A 327 -22.18 22.40 15.44
C ASN A 327 -23.22 22.63 16.54
N PRO A 328 -22.85 23.17 17.70
CA PRO A 328 -23.76 23.40 18.82
C PRO A 328 -24.78 24.53 18.54
N ILE A 329 -25.88 24.59 19.32
CA ILE A 329 -26.96 25.56 19.11
C ILE A 329 -26.54 26.97 19.56
N GLY A 330 -26.62 27.93 18.63
CA GLY A 330 -26.38 29.36 18.87
C GLY A 330 -25.05 29.88 18.33
N VAL A 331 -24.67 31.09 18.75
CA VAL A 331 -23.44 31.75 18.28
C VAL A 331 -22.25 31.23 19.08
N ASP A 332 -21.66 30.12 18.61
CA ASP A 332 -20.74 29.31 19.41
C ASP A 332 -19.28 29.43 18.99
N LYS A 333 -18.52 30.10 19.85
CA LYS A 333 -17.14 29.74 20.12
C LYS A 333 -17.14 29.06 21.49
N ASP A 334 -16.41 27.95 21.65
CA ASP A 334 -16.23 27.21 22.91
C ASP A 334 -17.39 26.31 23.41
N LYS A 335 -18.22 25.75 22.51
CA LYS A 335 -19.26 24.77 22.89
C LYS A 335 -19.12 23.38 22.26
N GLU A 336 -18.07 23.14 21.49
CA GLU A 336 -17.81 21.84 20.90
C GLU A 336 -17.39 20.83 21.97
N ILE A 337 -17.88 19.59 21.83
CA ILE A 337 -17.65 18.53 22.81
C ILE A 337 -17.26 17.26 22.08
N VAL A 338 -16.21 16.59 22.57
CA VAL A 338 -15.76 15.27 22.11
C VAL A 338 -16.01 14.26 23.22
N THR A 339 -16.51 13.07 22.87
CA THR A 339 -16.77 11.98 23.80
C THR A 339 -15.79 10.84 23.57
N LEU A 340 -15.00 10.52 24.59
CA LEU A 340 -13.98 9.48 24.60
C LEU A 340 -14.43 8.27 25.41
N LEU A 341 -14.09 7.05 25.00
CA LEU A 341 -14.38 5.79 25.71
C LEU A 341 -13.10 4.99 25.91
N ASN A 342 -12.81 4.53 27.12
CA ASN A 342 -11.76 3.53 27.36
C ASN A 342 -12.31 2.12 27.10
N THR A 343 -11.82 1.46 26.05
CA THR A 343 -12.22 0.11 25.64
C THR A 343 -11.36 -0.99 26.27
N SER A 344 -10.31 -0.61 26.99
CA SER A 344 -9.38 -1.55 27.61
C SER A 344 -9.85 -1.99 29.00
N PRO A 345 -9.35 -3.15 29.51
CA PRO A 345 -9.64 -3.62 30.86
C PRO A 345 -8.79 -2.91 31.94
N GLN A 346 -7.99 -1.90 31.59
CA GLN A 346 -7.11 -1.18 32.52
C GLN A 346 -7.44 0.32 32.58
N PRO A 347 -7.25 0.99 33.72
CA PRO A 347 -7.36 2.44 33.78
C PRO A 347 -6.25 3.10 32.94
N ILE A 348 -6.61 4.16 32.20
CA ILE A 348 -5.70 4.90 31.33
C ILE A 348 -5.58 6.33 31.83
N SER A 349 -4.35 6.78 32.11
CA SER A 349 -4.08 8.21 32.30
C SER A 349 -4.06 8.90 30.94
N LEU A 350 -4.73 10.04 30.84
CA LEU A 350 -4.72 10.93 29.68
C LEU A 350 -3.72 12.08 29.85
N ASP A 351 -2.91 12.07 30.91
CA ASP A 351 -1.93 13.14 31.13
C ASP A 351 -0.90 13.16 29.99
N GLY A 352 -0.76 14.31 29.33
CA GLY A 352 0.10 14.48 28.16
C GLY A 352 -0.58 14.16 26.82
N TRP A 353 -1.78 13.59 26.84
CA TRP A 353 -2.55 13.30 25.62
C TRP A 353 -3.18 14.57 25.06
N SER A 354 -3.57 14.55 23.79
CA SER A 354 -4.25 15.70 23.18
C SER A 354 -5.25 15.33 22.08
N LEU A 355 -6.25 16.20 21.89
CA LEU A 355 -7.15 16.19 20.75
C LEU A 355 -6.75 17.26 19.74
N LYS A 356 -6.81 16.97 18.44
CA LYS A 356 -6.50 17.92 17.37
C LYS A 356 -7.51 17.81 16.23
N ASP A 357 -7.88 18.95 15.68
CA ASP A 357 -8.50 19.01 14.36
C ASP A 357 -7.41 19.05 13.26
N ARG A 358 -7.83 19.03 12.00
CA ARG A 358 -6.94 19.03 10.83
C ARG A 358 -6.09 20.30 10.68
N GLU A 359 -6.57 21.46 11.12
CA GLU A 359 -5.93 22.77 10.94
C GLU A 359 -5.18 23.25 12.21
N ALA A 360 -5.41 22.59 13.33
CA ALA A 360 -4.90 22.95 14.64
C ALA A 360 -3.38 22.77 14.73
N ARG A 361 -2.67 23.88 14.88
CA ARG A 361 -1.22 23.88 15.15
C ARG A 361 -0.87 23.33 16.53
N THR A 362 -1.82 23.37 17.48
CA THR A 362 -1.66 22.88 18.85
C THR A 362 -2.90 22.11 19.27
N GLY A 363 -2.74 20.98 19.94
CA GLY A 363 -3.88 20.19 20.42
C GLY A 363 -4.50 20.72 21.71
N GLU A 364 -5.75 20.34 21.94
CA GLU A 364 -6.45 20.46 23.22
C GLU A 364 -5.87 19.41 24.18
N PRO A 365 -5.13 19.80 25.24
CA PRO A 365 -4.54 18.86 26.16
C PRO A 365 -5.61 18.14 26.97
N LEU A 366 -5.42 16.85 27.18
CA LEU A 366 -6.24 16.03 28.04
C LEU A 366 -5.54 15.85 29.40
N THR A 367 -6.35 15.54 30.41
CA THR A 367 -5.88 15.31 31.78
C THR A 367 -6.75 14.26 32.46
N GLY A 368 -6.24 13.67 33.54
CA GLY A 368 -7.00 12.75 34.39
C GLY A 368 -7.03 11.32 33.86
N THR A 369 -7.84 10.48 34.49
CA THR A 369 -7.84 9.03 34.23
C THR A 369 -9.21 8.56 33.75
N LEU A 370 -9.26 7.71 32.73
CA LEU A 370 -10.46 6.94 32.38
C LEU A 370 -10.33 5.52 32.92
N SER A 371 -11.28 5.07 33.74
CA SER A 371 -11.36 3.66 34.14
C SER A 371 -11.83 2.78 32.98
N PRO A 372 -11.69 1.45 33.08
CA PRO A 372 -12.21 0.52 32.07
C PRO A 372 -13.70 0.74 31.79
N GLY A 373 -14.07 0.93 30.52
CA GLY A 373 -15.45 1.17 30.10
C GLY A 373 -15.99 2.57 30.38
N ASP A 374 -15.22 3.45 31.02
CA ASP A 374 -15.67 4.81 31.31
C ASP A 374 -15.67 5.68 30.06
N VAL A 375 -16.59 6.64 30.07
CA VAL A 375 -16.72 7.67 29.05
C VAL A 375 -16.35 9.03 29.63
N LYS A 376 -15.60 9.82 28.86
CA LYS A 376 -15.25 11.20 29.20
C LYS A 376 -15.67 12.17 28.10
N GLN A 377 -16.41 13.20 28.48
CA GLN A 377 -16.68 14.34 27.60
C GLN A 377 -15.62 15.42 27.80
N VAL A 378 -15.02 15.84 26.70
CA VAL A 378 -14.00 16.88 26.63
C VAL A 378 -14.60 18.05 25.89
N ARG A 379 -14.67 19.21 26.54
CA ARG A 379 -15.09 20.45 25.89
C ARG A 379 -13.87 21.09 25.25
N LEU A 380 -13.94 21.37 23.96
CA LEU A 380 -12.82 21.96 23.22
C LEU A 380 -12.73 23.47 23.49
N SER A 381 -11.50 23.97 23.62
CA SER A 381 -11.23 25.41 23.64
C SER A 381 -11.02 25.95 22.24
N THR A 382 -10.92 27.27 22.08
CA THR A 382 -10.58 27.93 20.79
C THR A 382 -9.33 27.41 20.06
N LYS A 383 -8.48 26.59 20.70
CA LYS A 383 -7.29 25.97 20.08
C LYS A 383 -7.63 24.90 19.03
N VAL A 384 -8.80 24.28 19.17
CA VAL A 384 -9.32 23.24 18.27
C VAL A 384 -10.74 23.64 17.92
N GLN A 385 -11.04 23.77 16.62
CA GLN A 385 -12.34 24.15 16.10
C GLN A 385 -12.77 23.15 15.03
N LEU A 386 -13.80 22.39 15.34
CA LEU A 386 -14.32 21.35 14.47
C LEU A 386 -15.10 21.97 13.30
N GLY A 387 -14.61 21.79 12.08
CA GLY A 387 -15.21 22.39 10.89
C GLY A 387 -16.63 21.88 10.60
N ASN A 388 -17.62 22.78 10.48
CA ASN A 388 -18.99 22.43 10.08
C ASN A 388 -19.12 21.92 8.63
N GLN A 389 -18.06 22.05 7.82
CA GLN A 389 -18.00 21.59 6.43
C GLN A 389 -17.35 20.21 6.29
N GLY A 390 -17.18 19.50 7.40
CA GLY A 390 -16.44 18.26 7.47
C GLY A 390 -15.02 18.51 7.96
N ASP A 391 -14.54 17.60 8.79
CA ASP A 391 -13.24 17.71 9.46
C ASP A 391 -12.78 16.32 9.93
N THR A 392 -11.54 16.27 10.42
CA THR A 392 -10.94 15.11 11.06
C THR A 392 -10.52 15.46 12.47
N LEU A 393 -10.92 14.63 13.43
CA LEU A 393 -10.55 14.73 14.83
C LEU A 393 -9.61 13.59 15.20
N THR A 394 -8.46 13.94 15.76
CA THR A 394 -7.39 13.01 16.12
C THR A 394 -7.14 13.04 17.62
N LEU A 395 -7.06 11.86 18.23
CA LEU A 395 -6.61 11.66 19.61
C LEU A 395 -5.17 11.12 19.58
N SER A 396 -4.26 11.78 20.28
CA SER A 396 -2.85 11.37 20.40
C SER A 396 -2.44 11.20 21.85
N ASP A 397 -1.50 10.28 22.11
CA ASP A 397 -0.95 10.01 23.44
C ASP A 397 0.17 11.01 23.84
N GLU A 398 0.80 10.77 24.99
CA GLU A 398 1.89 11.59 25.52
C GLU A 398 3.16 11.61 24.65
N THR A 399 3.32 10.63 23.77
CA THR A 399 4.45 10.54 22.82
C THR A 399 4.11 11.18 21.48
N GLY A 400 2.84 11.53 21.26
CA GLY A 400 2.32 12.05 19.99
C GLY A 400 1.85 10.95 19.03
N GLN A 401 1.81 9.68 19.46
CA GLN A 401 1.26 8.59 18.66
C GLN A 401 -0.26 8.70 18.59
N ILE A 402 -0.86 8.45 17.42
CA ILE A 402 -2.31 8.46 17.25
C ILE A 402 -2.92 7.25 17.96
N VAL A 403 -3.85 7.52 18.87
CA VAL A 403 -4.61 6.49 19.59
C VAL A 403 -5.93 6.21 18.87
N ASP A 404 -6.61 7.24 18.36
CA ASP A 404 -7.82 7.08 17.55
C ASP A 404 -8.06 8.30 16.67
N GLN A 405 -8.78 8.13 15.57
CA GLN A 405 -9.08 9.20 14.62
C GLN A 405 -10.42 8.96 13.94
N VAL A 406 -11.22 10.03 13.82
CA VAL A 406 -12.54 9.99 13.18
C VAL A 406 -12.69 11.18 12.23
N SER A 407 -13.38 10.97 11.11
CA SER A 407 -13.69 12.03 10.15
C SER A 407 -15.18 12.09 9.87
N TYR A 408 -15.68 13.29 9.58
CA TYR A 408 -17.06 13.49 9.18
C TYR A 408 -17.16 14.43 7.98
N LYS A 409 -18.24 14.31 7.22
CA LYS A 409 -18.51 15.10 6.01
C LYS A 409 -19.35 16.34 6.31
N ALA A 410 -19.36 17.30 5.40
CA ALA A 410 -20.20 18.51 5.48
C ALA A 410 -21.68 18.23 5.81
N GLU A 411 -22.24 17.18 5.23
CA GLU A 411 -23.64 16.79 5.48
C GLU A 411 -23.92 16.45 6.94
N GLN A 412 -22.93 15.84 7.62
CA GLN A 412 -23.01 15.51 9.03
C GLN A 412 -22.75 16.77 9.88
N GLY A 413 -21.70 17.53 9.57
CA GLY A 413 -21.27 18.69 10.36
C GLY A 413 -22.18 19.91 10.32
N ARG A 414 -23.03 20.07 9.30
CA ARG A 414 -23.93 21.24 9.19
C ARG A 414 -25.14 21.19 10.11
N ARG A 415 -25.46 20.05 10.73
CA ARG A 415 -26.67 19.89 11.56
C ARG A 415 -26.48 20.50 12.95
N GLU A 416 -27.11 21.64 13.17
CA GLU A 416 -27.03 22.37 14.44
C GLU A 416 -27.67 21.59 15.62
N GLY A 417 -26.96 21.49 16.73
CA GLY A 417 -27.38 20.83 17.97
C GLY A 417 -27.27 19.31 17.99
N TRP A 418 -26.82 18.67 16.90
CA TRP A 418 -26.73 17.21 16.82
C TRP A 418 -25.34 16.71 17.17
N THR A 419 -25.27 15.72 18.07
CA THR A 419 -24.05 14.97 18.32
C THR A 419 -23.86 13.92 17.22
N LEU A 420 -22.72 13.95 16.56
CA LEU A 420 -22.27 12.94 15.62
C LEU A 420 -21.78 11.71 16.39
N VAL A 421 -22.11 10.52 15.91
CA VAL A 421 -21.63 9.24 16.45
C VAL A 421 -20.78 8.58 15.37
N PHE A 422 -19.66 8.00 15.79
CA PHE A 422 -18.65 7.40 14.91
C PHE A 422 -18.65 5.88 14.98
#